data_AF-A0ABD5M680-F1
#
_entry.id   AF-A0ABD5M680-F1
#
_cell.length_a   1.000
_cell.length_b   1.000
_cell.length_c   1.000
_cell.angle_alpha   90.00
_cell.angle_beta   90.00
_cell.angle_gamma   90.00
#
_symmetry.space_group_name_H-M   'P 1'
#
loop_
_entity.id
_entity.type
_entity.pdbx_description
1 polymer ?
#
loop_
_entity_poly.entity_id
_entity_poly.type
_entity_poly.pdbx_seq_one_letter_code
_entity_poly.pdbx_strand_id
1 'polypeptide(L)'
;MSTDTKAVASEPLTTAEMESTMTGIKRMLKIGAAFAVVGYLLVGFALFLEISAFHPLLEEFFATHTGWSLAGGGADRAGEAALNSQLATIHSFPSVLLWLKLGGVAHVLVGIFIALAAIVRTLALMPHRLAHEMGGE
;
A
#
# COMPACT_ATOMS: atom_id res chain seq x y z
N MET A 1 -21.21 49.50 -13.66
CA MET A 1 -21.43 48.72 -12.43
C MET A 1 -20.23 47.80 -12.27
N SER A 2 -19.21 48.26 -11.57
CA SER A 2 -17.93 47.54 -11.42
C SER A 2 -18.02 46.69 -10.15
N THR A 3 -17.93 45.37 -10.32
CA THR A 3 -17.87 44.42 -9.21
C THR A 3 -16.51 44.53 -8.53
N ASP A 4 -16.48 45.20 -7.39
CA ASP A 4 -15.35 45.18 -6.45
C ASP A 4 -15.09 43.73 -6.03
N THR A 5 -14.07 43.13 -6.64
CA THR A 5 -13.51 41.86 -6.17
C THR A 5 -12.70 42.20 -4.93
N LYS A 6 -13.34 42.15 -3.76
CA LYS A 6 -12.65 42.18 -2.47
C LYS A 6 -11.67 41.01 -2.44
N ALA A 7 -10.40 41.29 -2.70
CA ALA A 7 -9.31 40.40 -2.35
C ALA A 7 -9.45 40.07 -0.87
N VAL A 8 -9.69 38.79 -0.56
CA VAL A 8 -9.68 38.29 0.81
C VAL A 8 -8.26 38.48 1.32
N ALA A 9 -8.02 39.56 2.05
CA ALA A 9 -6.79 39.78 2.77
C ALA A 9 -6.60 38.60 3.71
N SER A 10 -5.68 37.71 3.36
CA SER A 10 -5.33 36.58 4.20
C SER A 10 -4.56 37.14 5.38
N GLU A 11 -5.22 37.21 6.54
CA GLU A 11 -4.59 37.65 7.78
C GLU A 11 -3.38 36.71 8.06
N PRO A 12 -2.19 37.25 8.33
CA PRO A 12 -1.03 36.41 8.61
C PRO A 12 -1.28 35.61 9.89
N LEU A 13 -1.24 34.27 9.80
CA LEU A 13 -1.34 33.40 10.96
C LEU A 13 -0.32 33.82 12.02
N THR A 14 -0.77 33.90 13.27
CA THR A 14 0.13 34.21 14.38
C THR A 14 1.11 33.05 14.60
N THR A 15 2.30 33.35 15.13
CA THR A 15 3.34 32.35 15.39
C THR A 15 2.87 31.21 16.31
N ALA A 16 2.00 31.51 17.28
CA ALA A 16 1.39 30.53 18.17
C ALA A 16 0.45 29.55 17.44
N GLU A 17 -0.33 30.04 16.48
CA GLU A 17 -1.23 29.20 15.67
C GLU A 17 -0.46 28.30 14.71
N MET A 18 0.64 28.81 14.14
CA MET A 18 1.57 28.01 13.33
C MET A 18 2.19 26.86 14.13
N GLU A 19 2.66 27.13 15.35
CA GLU A 19 3.29 26.12 16.21
C GLU A 19 2.29 25.04 16.67
N SER A 20 1.06 25.44 17.00
CA SER A 20 -0.04 24.52 17.31
C SER A 20 -0.37 23.61 16.13
N THR A 21 -0.49 24.18 14.93
CA THR A 21 -0.77 23.43 13.69
C THR A 21 0.37 22.46 13.36
N MET A 22 1.63 22.91 13.49
CA MET A 22 2.82 22.08 13.27
C MET A 22 2.86 20.88 14.23
N THR A 23 2.50 21.10 15.49
CA THR A 23 2.41 20.03 16.50
C THR A 23 1.31 19.03 16.15
N GLY A 24 0.15 19.51 15.69
CA GLY A 24 -0.94 18.68 15.18
C GLY A 24 -0.52 17.82 13.99
N ILE A 25 0.12 18.43 12.98
CA ILE A 25 0.65 17.75 11.79
C ILE A 25 1.67 16.67 12.18
N LYS A 26 2.60 16.98 13.09
CA LYS A 26 3.62 16.02 13.56
C LYS A 26 2.99 14.83 14.27
N ARG A 27 1.94 15.06 15.07
CA ARG A 27 1.19 13.98 15.73
C ARG A 27 0.45 13.12 14.72
N MET A 28 -0.23 13.73 13.76
CA MET A 28 -0.93 13.03 12.68
C MET A 28 0.05 12.17 11.88
N LEU A 29 1.21 12.70 11.52
CA LEU A 29 2.22 11.97 10.76
C LEU A 29 2.79 10.76 11.52
N LYS A 30 3.03 10.89 12.84
CA LYS A 30 3.45 9.76 13.69
C LYS A 30 2.41 8.65 13.72
N ILE A 31 1.14 9.00 13.87
CA ILE A 31 0.04 8.02 13.86
C ILE A 31 -0.05 7.37 12.47
N GLY A 32 -0.03 8.17 11.40
CA GLY A 32 -0.03 7.68 10.03
C GLY A 32 1.13 6.72 9.73
N ALA A 33 2.33 7.02 10.25
CA ALA A 33 3.50 6.16 10.09
C ALA A 33 3.30 4.80 10.80
N ALA A 34 2.72 4.79 12.00
CA ALA A 34 2.37 3.54 12.68
C ALA A 34 1.38 2.70 11.86
N PHE A 35 0.34 3.34 11.30
CA PHE A 35 -0.62 2.65 10.42
C PHE A 35 0.04 2.13 9.14
N ALA A 36 0.94 2.88 8.52
CA ALA A 36 1.67 2.44 7.33
C ALA A 36 2.53 1.20 7.63
N VAL A 37 3.23 1.18 8.76
CA VAL A 37 4.04 0.03 9.19
C VAL A 37 3.16 -1.19 9.46
N VAL A 38 2.09 -1.03 10.25
CA VAL A 38 1.16 -2.14 10.55
C VAL A 38 0.53 -2.67 9.26
N GLY A 39 0.05 -1.79 8.39
CA GLY A 39 -0.54 -2.17 7.10
C GLY A 39 0.44 -2.93 6.22
N TYR A 40 1.70 -2.47 6.14
CA TYR A 40 2.74 -3.14 5.36
C TYR A 40 3.08 -4.53 5.93
N LEU A 41 3.16 -4.65 7.26
CA LEU A 41 3.37 -5.95 7.92
C LEU A 41 2.21 -6.92 7.68
N LEU A 42 0.96 -6.44 7.76
CA LEU A 42 -0.22 -7.26 7.49
C LEU A 42 -0.25 -7.76 6.04
N VAL A 43 0.08 -6.90 5.07
CA VAL A 43 0.21 -7.33 3.67
C VAL A 43 1.34 -8.35 3.53
N GLY A 44 2.52 -8.08 4.08
CA GLY A 44 3.64 -9.03 4.05
C GLY A 44 3.28 -10.39 4.65
N PHE A 45 2.55 -10.41 5.76
CA PHE A 45 2.07 -11.64 6.39
C PHE A 45 1.04 -12.39 5.54
N ALA A 46 0.09 -11.68 4.91
CA ALA A 46 -0.87 -12.29 4.00
C ALA A 46 -0.17 -12.94 2.79
N LEU A 47 0.80 -12.24 2.19
CA LEU A 47 1.62 -12.75 1.10
C LEU A 47 2.46 -13.97 1.52
N PHE A 48 2.95 -13.98 2.77
CA PHE A 48 3.67 -15.12 3.32
C PHE A 48 2.76 -16.36 3.47
N LEU A 49 1.58 -16.20 4.08
CA LEU A 49 0.62 -17.30 4.24
C LEU A 49 0.16 -17.88 2.91
N GLU A 50 -0.02 -17.04 1.91
CA GLU A 50 -0.41 -17.48 0.57
C GLU A 50 0.65 -18.41 -0.05
N ILE A 51 1.93 -18.06 0.06
CA ILE A 51 3.02 -18.91 -0.44
C ILE A 51 3.22 -20.15 0.44
N SER A 52 3.18 -20.00 1.76
CA SER A 52 3.55 -21.08 2.68
C SER A 52 2.46 -22.12 2.91
N ALA A 53 1.19 -21.75 2.72
CA ALA A 53 0.05 -22.62 3.02
C ALA A 53 -0.89 -22.80 1.82
N PHE A 54 -1.29 -21.73 1.14
CA PHE A 54 -2.31 -21.83 0.09
C PHE A 54 -1.81 -22.55 -1.17
N HIS A 55 -0.61 -22.21 -1.65
CA HIS A 55 0.00 -22.86 -2.81
C HIS A 55 0.22 -24.38 -2.62
N PRO A 56 0.83 -24.84 -1.51
CA PRO A 56 0.95 -26.26 -1.22
C PRO A 56 -0.39 -27.00 -1.16
N LEU A 57 -1.42 -26.39 -0.53
CA LEU A 57 -2.74 -27.00 -0.43
C LEU A 57 -3.44 -27.14 -1.79
N LEU A 58 -3.24 -26.19 -2.70
CA LEU A 58 -3.73 -26.33 -4.08
C LEU A 58 -3.04 -27.48 -4.81
N GLU A 59 -1.71 -27.56 -4.70
CA GLU A 59 -0.93 -28.63 -5.33
C GLU A 59 -1.34 -30.00 -4.80
N GLU A 60 -1.50 -30.13 -3.47
CA GLU A 60 -1.97 -31.36 -2.82
C GLU A 60 -3.41 -31.72 -3.22
N PHE A 61 -4.30 -30.73 -3.33
CA PHE A 61 -5.68 -30.96 -3.78
C PHE A 61 -5.73 -31.54 -5.19
N PHE A 62 -4.99 -30.96 -6.14
CA PHE A 62 -4.93 -31.44 -7.52
C PHE A 62 -4.18 -32.77 -7.66
N ALA A 63 -3.19 -33.03 -6.81
CA ALA A 63 -2.50 -34.32 -6.77
C ALA A 63 -3.38 -35.46 -6.20
N THR A 64 -4.22 -35.15 -5.22
CA THR A 64 -5.02 -36.16 -4.50
C THR A 64 -6.37 -36.44 -5.17
N HIS A 65 -7.00 -35.42 -5.77
CA HIS A 65 -8.35 -35.52 -6.33
C HIS A 65 -8.34 -35.58 -7.87
N THR A 66 -7.52 -36.47 -8.42
CA THR A 66 -7.37 -36.66 -9.89
C THR A 66 -8.65 -37.11 -10.58
N GLY A 67 -9.55 -37.80 -9.85
CA GLY A 67 -10.87 -38.22 -10.34
C GLY A 67 -11.89 -37.08 -10.52
N TRP A 68 -11.62 -35.90 -9.96
CA TRP A 68 -12.43 -34.67 -10.12
C TRP A 68 -11.66 -33.58 -10.89
N SER A 69 -10.54 -33.96 -11.53
CA SER A 69 -9.68 -33.03 -12.26
C SER A 69 -10.49 -32.20 -13.26
N LEU A 70 -10.25 -30.89 -13.27
CA LEU A 70 -11.03 -29.90 -14.02
C LEU A 70 -11.06 -30.13 -15.53
N ALA A 71 -10.18 -30.99 -16.04
CA ALA A 71 -10.14 -31.40 -17.45
C ALA A 71 -11.11 -32.57 -17.79
N GLY A 72 -12.02 -32.92 -16.89
CA GLY A 72 -12.95 -34.04 -17.05
C GLY A 72 -12.40 -35.30 -16.39
N GLY A 73 -12.90 -35.60 -15.19
CA GLY A 73 -12.52 -36.78 -14.42
C GLY A 73 -12.85 -38.08 -15.15
N GLY A 74 -11.85 -38.95 -15.32
CA GLY A 74 -12.00 -40.25 -15.95
C GLY A 74 -10.79 -41.13 -15.63
N ALA A 75 -10.98 -42.45 -15.62
CA ALA A 75 -9.94 -43.43 -15.24
C ALA A 75 -8.64 -43.28 -16.06
N ASP A 76 -8.74 -42.86 -17.32
CA ASP A 76 -7.60 -42.63 -18.22
C ASP A 76 -6.73 -41.43 -17.81
N ARG A 77 -7.28 -40.46 -17.09
CA ARG A 77 -6.57 -39.23 -16.65
C ARG A 77 -5.95 -39.36 -15.26
N ALA A 78 -6.33 -40.35 -14.47
CA ALA A 78 -5.80 -40.57 -13.12
C ALA A 78 -4.30 -40.96 -13.13
N GLY A 79 -3.79 -41.50 -14.24
CA GLY A 79 -2.37 -41.82 -14.43
C GLY A 79 -1.50 -40.69 -15.03
N GLU A 80 -2.11 -39.59 -15.48
CA GLU A 80 -1.45 -38.48 -16.19
C GLU A 80 -0.94 -37.40 -15.20
N ALA A 81 -0.04 -37.80 -14.29
CA ALA A 81 0.48 -36.94 -13.21
C ALA A 81 1.09 -35.62 -13.71
N ALA A 82 1.77 -35.64 -14.86
CA ALA A 82 2.37 -34.45 -15.47
C ALA A 82 1.31 -33.44 -15.95
N LEU A 83 0.18 -33.93 -16.49
CA LEU A 83 -0.92 -33.10 -17.00
C LEU A 83 -1.70 -32.46 -15.84
N ASN A 84 -1.90 -33.19 -14.74
CA ASN A 84 -2.51 -32.64 -13.53
C ASN A 84 -1.62 -31.59 -12.83
N SER A 85 -0.30 -31.78 -12.82
CA SER A 85 0.65 -30.78 -12.31
C SER A 85 0.65 -29.49 -13.15
N GLN A 86 0.59 -29.60 -14.47
CA GLN A 86 0.45 -28.43 -15.35
C GLN A 86 -0.88 -27.69 -15.12
N LEU A 87 -1.98 -28.43 -14.91
CA LEU A 87 -3.29 -27.85 -14.64
C LEU A 87 -3.33 -27.14 -13.27
N ALA A 88 -2.71 -27.73 -12.24
CA ALA A 88 -2.54 -27.09 -10.92
C ALA A 88 -1.77 -25.78 -11.02
N THR A 89 -0.71 -25.76 -11.85
CA THR A 89 0.07 -24.55 -12.12
C THR A 89 -0.80 -23.46 -12.76
N ILE A 90 -1.56 -23.81 -13.80
CA ILE A 90 -2.48 -22.87 -14.48
C ILE A 90 -3.54 -22.33 -13.51
N HIS A 91 -4.07 -23.20 -12.64
CA HIS A 91 -5.10 -22.80 -11.67
C HIS A 91 -4.59 -21.94 -10.51
N SER A 92 -3.28 -21.97 -10.23
CA SER A 92 -2.67 -21.06 -9.24
C SER A 92 -2.45 -19.64 -9.79
N PHE A 93 -2.57 -19.43 -11.10
CA PHE A 93 -2.29 -18.14 -11.73
C PHE A 93 -3.13 -16.96 -11.19
N PRO A 94 -4.45 -17.11 -10.93
CA PRO A 94 -5.26 -16.03 -10.34
C PRO A 94 -4.80 -15.60 -8.94
N SER A 95 -4.38 -16.52 -8.08
CA SER A 95 -3.87 -16.18 -6.75
C SER A 95 -2.50 -15.50 -6.84
N VAL A 96 -1.61 -15.98 -7.72
CA VAL A 96 -0.33 -15.30 -8.01
C VAL A 96 -0.53 -13.87 -8.53
N LEU A 97 -1.54 -13.64 -9.37
CA LEU A 97 -1.88 -12.29 -9.84
C LEU A 97 -2.39 -11.39 -8.71
N LEU A 98 -3.22 -11.92 -7.80
CA LEU A 98 -3.65 -11.18 -6.61
C LEU A 98 -2.48 -10.88 -5.69
N TRP A 99 -1.55 -11.80 -5.52
CA TRP A 99 -0.31 -11.62 -4.77
C TRP A 99 0.55 -10.49 -5.34
N LEU A 100 0.84 -10.53 -6.64
CA LEU A 100 1.60 -9.48 -7.33
C LEU A 100 0.91 -8.12 -7.21
N LYS A 101 -0.42 -8.09 -7.34
CA LYS A 101 -1.21 -6.87 -7.25
C LYS A 101 -1.22 -6.33 -5.82
N LEU A 102 -1.45 -7.17 -4.82
CA LEU A 102 -1.54 -6.78 -3.43
C LEU A 102 -0.18 -6.29 -2.91
N GLY A 103 0.90 -7.01 -3.23
CA GLY A 103 2.27 -6.59 -2.91
C GLY A 103 2.65 -5.28 -3.60
N GLY A 104 2.28 -5.11 -4.88
CA GLY A 104 2.50 -3.87 -5.63
C GLY A 104 1.72 -2.68 -5.06
N VAL A 105 0.43 -2.85 -4.76
CA VAL A 105 -0.41 -1.79 -4.18
C VAL A 105 0.13 -1.37 -2.82
N ALA A 106 0.55 -2.31 -1.96
CA ALA A 106 1.13 -1.97 -0.66
C ALA A 106 2.38 -1.10 -0.79
N HIS A 107 3.28 -1.43 -1.71
CA HIS A 107 4.46 -0.60 -2.00
C HIS A 107 4.09 0.79 -2.49
N VAL A 108 3.12 0.89 -3.41
CA VAL A 108 2.64 2.19 -3.93
C VAL A 108 2.08 3.05 -2.80
N LEU A 109 1.22 2.49 -1.95
CA LEU A 109 0.61 3.23 -0.84
C LEU A 109 1.64 3.71 0.18
N VAL A 110 2.63 2.87 0.53
CA VAL A 110 3.74 3.26 1.41
C VAL A 110 4.61 4.33 0.77
N GLY A 111 4.91 4.20 -0.54
CA GLY A 111 5.65 5.21 -1.29
C GLY A 111 4.95 6.58 -1.30
N ILE A 112 3.64 6.59 -1.53
CA ILE A 112 2.81 7.81 -1.47
C ILE A 112 2.88 8.42 -0.07
N PHE A 113 2.75 7.61 0.99
CA PHE A 113 2.86 8.10 2.36
C PHE A 113 4.21 8.77 2.64
N ILE A 114 5.31 8.14 2.21
CA ILE A 114 6.67 8.69 2.38
C ILE A 114 6.83 10.00 1.59
N ALA A 115 6.32 10.05 0.36
CA ALA A 115 6.36 11.26 -0.46
C ALA A 115 5.59 12.42 0.20
N LEU A 116 4.37 12.16 0.69
CA LEU A 116 3.59 13.16 1.42
C LEU A 116 4.27 13.60 2.70
N ALA A 117 4.87 12.68 3.46
CA ALA A 117 5.65 13.00 4.65
C ALA A 117 6.84 13.92 4.34
N ALA A 118 7.53 13.68 3.22
CA ALA A 118 8.64 14.52 2.76
C ALA A 118 8.17 15.92 2.37
N ILE A 119 7.05 16.03 1.64
CA ILE A 119 6.44 17.32 1.26
C ILE A 119 6.03 18.12 2.52
N VAL A 120 5.38 17.46 3.47
CA VAL A 120 5.00 18.10 4.74
C VAL A 120 6.24 18.60 5.48
N ARG A 121 7.32 17.80 5.50
CA ARG A 121 8.59 18.20 6.13
C ARG A 121 9.24 19.41 5.44
N THR A 122 9.21 19.50 4.11
CA THR A 122 9.79 20.65 3.40
C THR A 122 8.98 21.92 3.63
N LEU A 123 7.65 21.83 3.58
CA LEU A 123 6.75 22.97 3.87
C LEU A 123 6.90 23.46 5.31
N ALA A 124 7.04 22.54 6.26
CA ALA A 124 7.29 22.84 7.67
C ALA A 124 8.59 23.63 7.91
N LEU A 125 9.62 23.45 7.09
CA LEU A 125 10.90 24.18 7.22
C LEU A 125 10.87 25.59 6.62
N MET A 126 9.92 25.88 5.71
CA MET A 126 9.81 27.17 5.01
C MET A 126 9.68 28.40 5.93
N PRO A 127 8.86 28.42 6.99
CA PRO A 127 8.74 29.60 7.84
C PRO A 127 10.04 29.91 8.60
N HIS A 128 10.84 28.89 8.95
CA HIS A 128 12.16 29.11 9.56
C HIS A 128 13.16 29.73 8.58
N ARG A 129 13.08 29.37 7.29
CA ARG A 129 13.94 29.95 6.24
C ARG A 129 13.58 31.41 5.97
N LEU A 130 12.29 31.73 5.86
CA LEU A 130 11.81 33.11 5.70
C LEU A 130 12.14 33.98 6.92
N ALA A 131 12.02 33.44 8.13
CA ALA A 131 12.41 34.16 9.34
C ALA A 131 13.91 34.49 9.40
N HIS A 132 14.78 33.62 8.87
CA HIS A 132 16.22 33.89 8.79
C HIS A 132 16.56 34.93 7.72
N GLU A 133 15.84 34.93 6.59
CA GLU A 133 16.00 35.91 5.51
C GLU A 133 15.45 37.31 5.90
N MET A 134 14.41 37.38 6.74
CA MET A 134 13.85 38.67 7.22
C MET A 134 14.45 39.18 8.53
N GLY A 135 15.09 38.31 9.32
CA GLY A 135 15.75 38.67 10.59
C GLY A 135 17.25 38.90 10.47
N GLY A 136 17.81 38.83 9.25
CA GLY A 136 19.21 39.09 8.96
C GLY A 136 19.45 40.55 8.56
N GLU A 137 19.46 41.44 9.55
CA GLU A 137 20.34 42.63 9.62
C GLU A 137 21.21 42.51 10.88
#